data_AF-A0A4P6V2P7-F1
#
_entry.id   AF-A0A4P6V2P7-F1
#
_cell.length_a   1.000
_cell.length_b   1.000
_cell.length_c   1.000
_cell.angle_alpha   90.00
_cell.angle_beta   90.00
_cell.angle_gamma   90.00
#
_symmetry.space_group_name_H-M   'P 1'
#
loop_
_entity.id
_entity.type
_entity.pdbx_description
1 polymer ?
#
loop_
_entity_poly.entity_id
_entity_poly.type
_entity_poly.pdbx_seq_one_letter_code
_entity_poly.pdbx_strand_id
1 'polypeptide(L)'
;MKNITISLDDDLYRRARILAAEEDTTVTAMVRAYLEEKTRRKEEFERLLKLQQELLATEEGLDPAENLSRDAIYSEDGDARFR
;
A
#
# COMPACT_ATOMS: atom_id res chain seq x y z
N MET A 1 10.05 15.67 -20.61
CA MET A 1 8.64 15.20 -20.45
C MET A 1 8.28 14.36 -21.67
N LYS A 2 7.60 13.23 -21.48
CA LYS A 2 7.05 12.44 -22.59
C LYS A 2 5.56 12.75 -22.74
N ASN A 3 5.10 12.94 -23.96
CA ASN A 3 3.68 13.16 -24.25
C ASN A 3 3.01 11.81 -24.48
N ILE A 4 1.81 11.64 -23.94
CA ILE A 4 0.98 10.46 -24.15
C ILE A 4 -0.33 10.89 -24.80
N THR A 5 -0.77 10.14 -25.80
CA THR A 5 -2.09 10.30 -26.41
C THR A 5 -3.01 9.25 -25.83
N ILE A 6 -4.18 9.67 -25.32
CA ILE A 6 -5.17 8.79 -24.72
C ILE A 6 -6.48 9.02 -25.46
N SER A 7 -7.11 7.93 -25.91
CA SER A 7 -8.47 7.96 -26.43
C SER A 7 -9.46 7.88 -25.27
N LEU A 8 -10.41 8.80 -25.21
CA LEU A 8 -11.47 8.84 -24.21
C LEU A 8 -12.80 8.94 -24.95
N ASP A 9 -13.84 8.30 -24.41
CA ASP A 9 -15.20 8.51 -24.90
C ASP A 9 -15.64 9.95 -24.68
N ASP A 10 -16.39 10.52 -25.62
CA ASP A 10 -16.80 11.93 -25.59
C ASP A 10 -17.52 12.32 -24.28
N ASP A 11 -18.39 11.44 -23.79
CA ASP A 11 -19.12 11.65 -22.53
C ASP A 11 -18.21 11.63 -21.30
N LEU A 12 -17.17 10.80 -21.31
CA LEU A 12 -16.18 10.77 -20.23
C LEU A 12 -15.33 12.03 -20.28
N TYR A 13 -14.87 12.43 -21.46
CA TYR A 13 -14.08 13.64 -21.64
C TYR A 13 -14.85 14.91 -21.22
N ARG A 14 -16.15 14.99 -21.57
CA ARG A 14 -17.02 16.11 -21.15
C ARG A 14 -17.11 16.20 -19.62
N ARG A 15 -17.41 15.10 -18.95
CA ARG A 15 -17.51 15.06 -17.48
C ARG A 15 -16.19 15.37 -16.80
N ALA A 16 -15.09 14.81 -17.29
CA ALA A 16 -13.75 15.08 -16.77
C ALA A 16 -13.37 16.56 -16.90
N ARG A 17 -13.77 17.22 -17.99
CA ARG A 17 -13.52 18.66 -18.18
C ARG A 17 -14.33 19.52 -17.21
N ILE A 18 -15.60 19.17 -16.97
CA ILE A 18 -16.45 19.87 -15.99
C ILE A 18 -15.84 19.74 -14.60
N LEU A 19 -15.51 18.52 -14.18
CA LEU A 19 -14.89 18.26 -12.89
C LEU A 19 -13.55 19.00 -12.73
N ALA A 20 -12.71 18.98 -13.77
CA ALA A 20 -11.45 19.70 -13.73
C ALA A 20 -11.66 21.22 -13.54
N ALA A 21 -12.69 21.80 -14.15
CA ALA A 21 -13.00 23.20 -13.99
C ALA A 21 -13.54 23.52 -12.58
N GLU A 22 -14.35 22.62 -12.00
CA GLU A 22 -14.85 22.75 -10.62
C GLU A 22 -13.72 22.69 -9.58
N GLU A 23 -12.66 21.93 -9.86
CA GLU A 23 -11.49 21.76 -9.00
C GLU A 23 -10.32 22.72 -9.34
N ASP A 24 -10.54 23.75 -10.16
CA ASP A 24 -9.51 24.70 -10.63
C ASP A 24 -8.25 24.01 -11.19
N THR A 25 -8.44 22.90 -11.90
CA THR A 25 -7.39 22.04 -12.46
C THR A 25 -7.60 21.72 -13.94
N THR A 26 -6.76 20.86 -14.51
CA THR A 26 -6.88 20.40 -15.89
C THR A 26 -6.99 18.87 -15.94
N VAL A 27 -7.63 18.34 -16.99
CA VAL A 27 -7.72 16.89 -17.21
C VAL A 27 -6.32 16.25 -17.25
N THR A 28 -5.34 16.90 -17.87
CA THR A 28 -3.95 16.41 -17.89
C THR A 28 -3.32 16.38 -16.50
N ALA A 29 -3.59 17.39 -15.66
CA ALA A 29 -3.12 17.40 -14.28
C ALA A 29 -3.77 16.29 -13.44
N MET A 30 -5.08 16.06 -13.59
CA MET A 30 -5.76 14.95 -12.92
C MET A 30 -5.19 13.59 -13.33
N VAL A 31 -4.96 13.38 -14.63
CA VAL A 31 -4.36 12.13 -15.13
C VAL A 31 -2.95 11.94 -14.59
N ARG A 32 -2.15 13.01 -14.53
CA ARG A 32 -0.82 12.97 -13.93
C ARG A 32 -0.88 12.56 -12.47
N ALA A 33 -1.70 13.25 -11.67
CA ALA A 33 -1.86 12.97 -10.25
C ALA A 33 -2.33 11.54 -9.99
N TYR A 34 -3.28 11.04 -10.80
CA TYR A 34 -3.74 9.66 -10.72
C TYR A 34 -2.62 8.64 -10.99
N LEU A 35 -1.81 8.89 -12.02
CA LEU A 35 -0.69 8.00 -12.36
C LEU A 35 0.39 8.02 -11.27
N GLU A 36 0.74 9.19 -10.75
CA GLU A 36 1.71 9.35 -9.65
C GLU A 36 1.24 8.63 -8.37
N GLU A 37 -0.02 8.80 -8.01
CA GLU A 37 -0.59 8.12 -6.85
C GLU A 37 -0.61 6.60 -7.04
N LYS A 38 -0.89 6.12 -8.25
CA LYS A 38 -0.93 4.69 -8.57
C LYS A 38 0.46 4.07 -8.57
N THR A 39 1.48 4.76 -9.09
CA THR A 39 2.86 4.28 -9.03
C THR A 39 3.40 4.28 -7.61
N ARG A 40 3.15 5.35 -6.84
CA ARG A 40 3.57 5.44 -5.43
C ARG A 40 2.99 4.30 -4.60
N ARG A 41 1.69 4.03 -4.74
CA ARG A 41 1.03 2.92 -4.03
C ARG A 41 1.66 1.57 -4.36
N LYS A 42 2.03 1.35 -5.63
CA LYS A 42 2.69 0.12 -6.05
C LYS A 42 4.09 -0.02 -5.45
N GLU A 43 4.89 1.04 -5.49
CA GLU A 43 6.23 1.06 -4.90
C GLU A 43 6.19 0.83 -3.38
N GLU A 44 5.24 1.46 -2.69
CA GLU A 44 5.04 1.28 -1.25
C GLU A 44 4.65 -0.16 -0.92
N PHE A 45 3.74 -0.75 -1.69
CA PHE A 45 3.37 -2.15 -1.56
C PHE A 45 4.56 -3.08 -1.76
N GLU A 46 5.36 -2.87 -2.81
CA GLU A 46 6.57 -3.66 -3.08
C GLU A 46 7.61 -3.53 -1.96
N ARG A 47 7.78 -2.32 -1.41
CA ARG A 47 8.65 -2.07 -0.25
C ARG A 47 8.17 -2.81 1.00
N LEU A 48 6.87 -2.77 1.30
CA LEU A 48 6.29 -3.46 2.45
C LEU A 48 6.40 -4.98 2.31
N LEU A 49 6.16 -5.52 1.11
CA LEU A 49 6.31 -6.94 0.83
C LEU A 49 7.77 -7.39 1.05
N LYS A 50 8.74 -6.60 0.60
CA LYS A 50 10.16 -6.90 0.82
C LYS A 50 10.51 -6.88 2.31
N LEU A 51 10.04 -5.87 3.05
CA LEU A 51 10.26 -5.79 4.50
C LEU A 51 9.66 -7.00 5.22
N GLN A 52 8.46 -7.43 4.84
CA GLN A 52 7.83 -8.62 5.40
C GLN A 52 8.68 -9.88 5.15
N GLN A 53 9.20 -10.05 3.93
CA GLN A 53 10.07 -11.18 3.59
C GLN A 53 11.37 -11.17 4.40
N GLU A 54 11.98 -9.99 4.59
CA GLU A 54 13.19 -9.83 5.41
C GLU A 54 12.92 -10.18 6.88
N LEU A 55 11.80 -9.73 7.44
CA LEU A 55 11.40 -10.08 8.81
C LEU A 55 11.17 -11.59 8.97
N LEU A 56 10.42 -12.20 8.05
CA LEU A 56 10.17 -13.65 8.05
C LEU A 56 11.45 -14.48 7.84
N ALA A 57 12.46 -13.93 7.16
CA ALA A 57 13.75 -14.59 6.98
C ALA A 57 14.69 -14.42 8.19
N THR A 58 14.45 -13.42 9.03
CA THR A 58 15.26 -13.13 10.22
C THR A 58 14.72 -13.82 11.47
N GLU A 59 13.40 -14.00 11.56
CA GLU A 59 12.77 -14.83 12.58
C GLU A 59 13.11 -16.31 12.29
N GLU A 60 13.81 -16.98 13.20
CA GLU A 60 13.74 -18.44 13.27
C GLU A 60 12.27 -18.76 13.58
N GLY A 61 11.57 -19.30 12.59
CA GLY A 61 10.13 -19.23 12.46
C GLY A 61 9.34 -19.44 13.75
N LEU A 62 8.23 -18.72 13.88
CA LEU A 62 7.23 -18.96 14.92
C LEU A 62 6.82 -20.44 14.89
N ASP A 63 7.37 -21.25 15.80
CA ASP A 63 6.98 -22.65 15.94
C ASP A 63 5.68 -22.70 16.74
N PRO A 64 4.56 -23.17 16.15
CA PRO A 64 3.32 -23.36 16.90
C PRO A 64 3.49 -24.28 18.11
N ALA A 65 4.49 -25.15 18.13
CA ALA A 65 4.82 -26.02 19.27
C ALA A 65 5.50 -25.28 20.43
N GLU A 66 6.16 -24.13 20.18
CA GLU A 66 6.71 -23.25 21.21
C GLU A 66 5.68 -22.23 21.74
N ASN A 67 4.45 -22.27 21.23
CA ASN A 67 3.41 -21.36 21.65
C ASN A 67 2.98 -21.67 23.09
N LEU A 68 3.05 -20.67 23.96
CA LEU A 68 2.65 -20.83 25.35
C LEU A 68 1.17 -21.23 25.44
N SER A 69 0.88 -22.20 26.32
CA SER A 69 -0.51 -22.50 26.65
C SER A 69 -1.19 -21.27 27.27
N ARG A 70 -2.51 -21.17 27.12
CA ARG A 70 -3.29 -20.05 27.68
C ARG A 70 -2.97 -19.78 29.15
N ASP A 71 -2.80 -20.82 29.94
CA ASP A 71 -2.53 -20.70 31.37
C ASP A 71 -1.10 -20.24 31.66
N ALA A 72 -0.12 -20.62 30.83
CA ALA A 72 1.27 -20.17 30.95
C ALA A 72 1.45 -18.68 30.63
N ILE A 73 0.60 -18.11 29.75
CA ILE A 73 0.60 -16.68 29.41
C ILE A 73 0.23 -15.81 30.62
N TYR A 74 -0.66 -16.29 31.50
CA TYR A 74 -1.12 -15.56 32.69
C TYR A 74 -0.29 -15.85 33.95
N SER A 75 0.71 -16.71 33.85
CA SER A 75 1.62 -17.00 34.96
C SER A 75 2.69 -15.91 35.11
N GLU A 76 3.27 -15.75 36.31
CA GLU A 76 4.34 -14.76 36.59
C GLU A 76 5.62 -15.03 35.76
N ASP A 77 5.75 -16.21 35.16
CA ASP A 77 6.85 -16.66 34.29
C ASP A 77 6.59 -16.45 32.78
N GLY A 78 5.64 -15.57 32.41
CA GLY A 78 5.30 -15.29 31.02
C GLY A 78 6.49 -14.90 30.11
N ASP A 79 6.34 -15.17 28.80
CA ASP A 79 7.38 -15.19 27.75
C ASP A 79 8.49 -14.15 27.97
N ALA A 80 9.69 -14.64 28.31
CA ALA A 80 10.86 -13.83 28.57
C ALA A 80 11.34 -13.02 27.35
N ARG A 81 10.84 -13.34 26.14
CA ARG A 81 11.18 -12.61 24.91
C ARG A 81 10.60 -11.18 24.85
N PHE A 82 9.61 -10.85 25.68
CA PHE A 82 8.92 -9.55 25.68
C PHE A 82 9.11 -8.71 26.96
N ARG A 83 10.03 -9.11 27.85
CA ARG A 83 10.42 -8.37 29.08
C ARG A 83 11.69 -7.57 28.85
#